data_AF-A0A3G8YLT1-F1
#
_entry.id   AF-A0A3G8YLT1-F1
#
_cell.length_a   1.000
_cell.length_b   1.000
_cell.length_c   1.000
_cell.angle_alpha   90.00
_cell.angle_beta   90.00
_cell.angle_gamma   90.00
#
_symmetry.space_group_name_H-M   'P 1'
#
loop_
_entity.id
_entity.type
_entity.pdbx_description
1 polymer ?
#
loop_
_entity_poly.entity_id
_entity_poly.type
_entity_poly.pdbx_seq_one_letter_code
_entity_poly.pdbx_strand_id
1 'polypeptide(L)'
;MTRWVTTGLLLLTSVAAAQGNLTIRFLDVGQGDAVLITSPEGKSMVYDGGRSETRMRELIQQYQIKNVSLVAASHADADHITGLVPVVEQFKPQLFLNNGLAGTTQIWSKLTTAVQQAGTKGLVAIDQIINLGSVKVTVIPPPGMKAGDQNLHSVGLLIQYGNFKVLMTGDSETVGLAPISRS
;
A
#
# COMPACT_ATOMS: atom_id res chain seq x y z
N MET A 1 23.02 57.44 -16.31
CA MET A 1 23.35 56.15 -15.67
C MET A 1 22.30 55.87 -14.61
N THR A 2 21.32 55.01 -14.90
CA THR A 2 20.18 54.76 -14.00
C THR A 2 20.38 53.37 -13.38
N ARG A 3 20.72 53.31 -12.10
CA ARG A 3 20.85 52.05 -11.35
C ARG A 3 19.47 51.68 -10.80
N TRP A 4 18.97 50.51 -11.17
CA TRP A 4 17.84 49.87 -10.52
C TRP A 4 18.36 49.04 -9.35
N VAL A 5 17.82 49.26 -8.15
CA VAL A 5 18.04 48.37 -7.00
C VAL A 5 16.85 47.43 -6.95
N THR A 6 17.06 46.16 -7.27
CA THR A 6 16.07 45.10 -7.09
C THR A 6 16.17 44.57 -5.67
N THR A 7 15.19 44.89 -4.84
CA THR A 7 15.02 44.30 -3.51
C THR A 7 14.44 42.88 -3.71
N GLY A 8 15.26 41.85 -3.49
CA GLY A 8 14.81 40.46 -3.51
C GLY A 8 14.04 40.12 -2.24
N LEU A 9 12.76 39.76 -2.38
CA LEU A 9 11.95 39.21 -1.28
C LEU A 9 12.25 37.72 -1.13
N LEU A 10 12.92 37.34 -0.04
CA LEU A 10 13.20 35.94 0.28
C LEU A 10 11.99 35.35 1.03
N LEU A 11 11.16 34.58 0.32
CA LEU A 11 10.09 33.78 0.91
C LEU A 11 10.71 32.51 1.50
N LEU A 12 10.98 32.52 2.82
CA LEU A 12 11.30 31.31 3.57
C LEU A 12 10.01 30.54 3.81
N THR A 13 9.73 29.54 2.96
CA THR A 13 8.68 28.56 3.25
C THR A 13 9.16 27.66 4.38
N SER A 14 8.57 27.81 5.56
CA SER A 14 8.79 26.87 6.66
C SER A 14 8.18 25.53 6.27
N VAL A 15 9.04 24.57 5.94
CA VAL A 15 8.62 23.16 5.89
C VAL A 15 8.38 22.76 7.33
N ALA A 16 7.11 22.66 7.74
CA ALA A 16 6.75 22.17 9.05
C ALA A 16 7.46 20.82 9.28
N ALA A 17 8.35 20.76 10.27
CA ALA A 17 9.01 19.52 10.63
C ALA A 17 7.93 18.52 11.06
N ALA A 18 7.93 17.32 10.47
CA ALA A 18 6.95 16.31 10.80
C ALA A 18 7.05 15.96 12.30
N GLN A 19 5.98 16.20 13.07
CA GLN A 19 5.99 16.06 14.53
C GLN A 19 5.72 14.62 15.02
N GLY A 20 5.48 13.65 14.13
CA GLY A 20 5.21 12.26 14.48
C GLY A 20 6.34 11.28 14.14
N ASN A 21 6.11 10.01 14.45
CA ASN A 21 6.98 8.88 14.07
C ASN A 21 6.37 8.12 12.90
N LEU A 22 7.21 7.54 12.03
CA LEU A 22 6.78 6.45 11.16
C LEU A 22 6.35 5.28 12.06
N THR A 23 5.12 4.81 11.88
CA THR A 23 4.59 3.64 12.55
C THR A 23 4.24 2.58 11.50
N ILE A 24 4.79 1.38 11.64
CA ILE A 24 4.44 0.21 10.82
C ILE A 24 3.87 -0.84 11.78
N ARG A 25 2.62 -1.25 11.56
CA ARG A 25 1.95 -2.27 12.37
C ARG A 25 1.56 -3.44 11.48
N PHE A 26 2.15 -4.60 11.77
CA PHE A 26 1.67 -5.89 11.27
C PHE A 26 0.45 -6.27 12.10
N LEU A 27 -0.69 -6.38 11.45
CA LEU A 27 -1.97 -6.58 12.11
C LEU A 27 -2.25 -8.08 12.24
N ASP A 28 -2.68 -8.50 13.43
CA ASP A 28 -3.13 -9.88 13.64
C ASP A 28 -4.52 -10.09 13.05
N VAL A 29 -4.53 -10.52 11.79
CA VAL A 29 -5.72 -10.82 10.97
C VAL A 29 -5.99 -12.32 10.85
N GLY A 30 -5.21 -13.15 11.55
CA GLY A 30 -5.26 -14.60 11.48
C GLY A 30 -4.47 -15.16 10.30
N GLN A 31 -5.07 -15.20 9.10
CA GLN A 31 -4.42 -15.73 7.88
C GLN A 31 -4.25 -14.62 6.85
N GLY A 32 -3.14 -14.70 6.12
CA GLY A 32 -2.67 -13.72 5.15
C GLY A 32 -1.98 -12.54 5.82
N ASP A 33 -1.60 -11.58 4.99
CA ASP A 33 -0.93 -10.36 5.44
C ASP A 33 -1.91 -9.20 5.68
N ALA A 34 -1.56 -8.33 6.62
CA ALA A 34 -2.18 -7.02 6.76
C ALA A 34 -1.24 -6.06 7.49
N VAL A 35 -0.91 -4.94 6.86
CA VAL A 35 0.03 -3.97 7.41
C VAL A 35 -0.56 -2.56 7.35
N LEU A 36 -0.66 -1.91 8.50
CA LEU A 36 -0.98 -0.49 8.60
C LEU A 36 0.32 0.32 8.69
N ILE A 37 0.53 1.23 7.75
CA ILE A 37 1.64 2.19 7.78
C ILE A 37 1.07 3.58 8.01
N THR A 38 1.56 4.29 9.02
CA THR A 38 1.21 5.68 9.32
C THR A 38 2.46 6.54 9.30
N SER A 39 2.45 7.58 8.48
CA SER A 39 3.54 8.54 8.36
C SER A 39 3.64 9.45 9.58
N PRO A 40 4.79 10.10 9.81
CA PRO A 40 4.95 11.17 10.79
C PRO A 40 3.89 12.28 10.73
N GLU A 41 3.35 12.56 9.54
CA GLU A 41 2.30 13.56 9.30
C GLU A 41 0.89 13.02 9.52
N GLY A 42 0.74 11.76 9.94
CA GLY A 42 -0.55 11.12 10.21
C GLY A 42 -1.28 10.62 8.96
N LYS A 43 -0.66 10.65 7.78
CA LYS A 43 -1.20 9.98 6.58
C LYS A 43 -1.01 8.49 6.72
N SER A 44 -2.03 7.68 6.41
CA SER A 44 -1.89 6.23 6.49
C SER A 44 -2.15 5.52 5.18
N MET A 45 -1.59 4.32 5.07
CA MET A 45 -1.91 3.33 4.05
C MET A 45 -2.11 1.95 4.67
N VAL A 46 -2.84 1.09 3.98
CA VAL A 46 -2.99 -0.33 4.33
C VAL A 46 -2.44 -1.17 3.17
N TYR A 47 -1.53 -2.10 3.46
CA TYR A 47 -1.00 -3.08 2.54
C TYR A 47 -1.48 -4.47 2.96
N ASP A 48 -2.30 -5.08 2.12
CA ASP A 48 -3.14 -6.24 2.43
C ASP A 48 -4.04 -6.06 3.66
N GLY A 49 -5.08 -6.89 3.77
CA GLY A 49 -6.13 -6.77 4.77
C GLY A 49 -6.49 -8.06 5.48
N GLY A 50 -5.86 -9.18 5.15
CA GLY A 50 -6.20 -10.47 5.70
C GLY A 50 -7.55 -11.01 5.20
N ARG A 51 -7.89 -12.22 5.67
CA ARG A 51 -9.09 -12.97 5.25
C ARG A 51 -10.43 -12.56 5.87
N SER A 52 -10.50 -11.51 6.69
CA SER A 52 -11.71 -11.24 7.50
C SER A 52 -12.09 -9.76 7.58
N GLU A 53 -13.27 -9.43 7.06
CA GLU A 53 -13.85 -8.08 7.17
C GLU A 53 -14.14 -7.71 8.62
N THR A 54 -14.73 -8.63 9.39
CA THR A 54 -15.06 -8.40 10.81
C THR A 54 -13.81 -8.08 11.60
N ARG A 55 -12.76 -8.89 11.44
CA ARG A 55 -11.50 -8.67 12.14
C ARG A 55 -10.87 -7.33 11.76
N MET A 56 -10.89 -6.97 10.48
CA MET A 56 -10.38 -5.67 10.05
C MET A 56 -11.18 -4.50 10.64
N ARG A 57 -12.51 -4.59 10.71
CA ARG A 57 -13.35 -3.55 11.35
C ARG A 57 -13.00 -3.39 12.84
N GLU A 58 -12.75 -4.48 13.57
CA GLU A 58 -12.27 -4.43 14.96
C GLU A 58 -10.91 -3.73 15.06
N LEU A 59 -9.96 -4.09 14.19
CA LEU A 59 -8.61 -3.51 14.19
C LEU A 59 -8.64 -2.02 13.86
N ILE A 60 -9.50 -1.60 12.92
CA ILE A 60 -9.75 -0.18 12.61
C ILE A 60 -10.16 0.59 13.87
N GLN A 61 -11.06 0.03 14.68
CA GLN A 61 -11.51 0.64 15.94
C GLN A 61 -10.43 0.59 17.02
N GLN A 62 -9.80 -0.57 17.21
CA GLN A 62 -8.76 -0.81 18.22
C GLN A 62 -7.58 0.15 18.07
N TYR A 63 -7.10 0.33 16.84
CA TYR A 63 -5.99 1.25 16.56
C TYR A 63 -6.44 2.67 16.22
N GLN A 64 -7.74 2.95 16.36
CA GLN A 64 -8.34 4.26 16.14
C GLN A 64 -7.94 4.87 14.79
N ILE A 65 -7.88 4.07 13.72
CA ILE A 65 -7.44 4.50 12.39
C ILE A 65 -8.37 5.63 11.92
N LYS A 66 -7.80 6.80 11.65
CA LYS A 66 -8.58 8.02 11.33
C LYS A 66 -8.70 8.28 9.84
N ASN A 67 -7.72 7.85 9.05
CA ASN A 67 -7.69 8.04 7.61
C ASN A 67 -6.87 6.92 6.98
N VAL A 68 -7.18 6.60 5.72
CA VAL A 68 -6.35 5.76 4.85
C VAL A 68 -6.38 6.41 3.48
N SER A 69 -5.21 6.84 3.01
CA SER A 69 -5.05 7.57 1.74
C SER A 69 -4.68 6.67 0.56
N LEU A 70 -4.04 5.53 0.86
CA LEU A 70 -3.63 4.52 -0.10
C LEU A 70 -4.02 3.15 0.46
N VAL A 71 -4.64 2.32 -0.36
CA VAL A 71 -4.75 0.88 -0.12
C VAL A 71 -3.95 0.17 -1.19
N ALA A 72 -3.18 -0.84 -0.80
CA ALA A 72 -2.42 -1.67 -1.72
C ALA A 72 -2.75 -3.14 -1.45
N ALA A 73 -3.05 -3.88 -2.52
CA ALA A 73 -3.14 -5.33 -2.50
C ALA A 73 -1.87 -5.90 -3.14
N SER A 74 -1.19 -6.80 -2.45
CA SER A 74 -0.06 -7.55 -3.01
C SER A 74 -0.52 -8.37 -4.22
N HIS A 75 -1.60 -9.13 -4.06
CA HIS A 75 -2.26 -9.89 -5.12
C HIS A 75 -3.76 -10.06 -4.79
N ALA A 76 -4.50 -10.77 -5.64
CA ALA A 76 -5.97 -10.78 -5.59
C ALA A 76 -6.61 -11.91 -4.74
N ASP A 77 -5.81 -12.64 -3.96
CA ASP A 77 -6.33 -13.79 -3.20
C ASP A 77 -7.11 -13.34 -1.97
N ALA A 78 -8.13 -14.14 -1.64
CA ALA A 78 -9.14 -13.77 -0.67
C ALA A 78 -8.56 -13.54 0.73
N ASP A 79 -7.56 -14.30 1.14
CA ASP A 79 -6.91 -14.14 2.43
C ASP A 79 -5.98 -12.94 2.52
N HIS A 80 -5.73 -12.23 1.42
CA HIS A 80 -5.06 -10.93 1.42
C HIS A 80 -6.06 -9.78 1.29
N ILE A 81 -7.10 -9.91 0.46
CA ILE A 81 -7.93 -8.76 0.07
C ILE A 81 -9.24 -8.60 0.84
N THR A 82 -9.69 -9.62 1.58
CA THR A 82 -11.01 -9.59 2.24
C THR A 82 -11.14 -8.41 3.20
N GLY A 83 -10.16 -8.19 4.07
CA GLY A 83 -10.18 -7.05 4.98
C GLY A 83 -10.01 -5.70 4.31
N LEU A 84 -9.60 -5.61 3.05
CA LEU A 84 -9.50 -4.32 2.35
C LEU A 84 -10.87 -3.72 2.02
N VAL A 85 -11.91 -4.55 1.90
CA VAL A 85 -13.29 -4.08 1.62
C VAL A 85 -13.77 -3.06 2.66
N PRO A 86 -13.80 -3.35 3.98
CA PRO A 86 -14.21 -2.37 4.97
C PRO A 86 -13.30 -1.15 5.04
N VAL A 87 -12.01 -1.29 4.74
CA VAL A 87 -11.06 -0.16 4.70
C VAL A 87 -11.46 0.81 3.59
N VAL A 88 -11.72 0.30 2.38
CA VAL A 88 -12.13 1.13 1.24
C VAL A 88 -13.50 1.76 1.47
N GLU A 89 -14.48 0.99 1.95
CA GLU A 89 -15.83 1.47 2.25
C GLU A 89 -15.81 2.61 3.28
N GLN A 90 -15.02 2.45 4.36
CA GLN A 90 -14.99 3.40 5.46
C GLN A 90 -14.18 4.66 5.14
N PHE A 91 -13.00 4.52 4.53
CA PHE A 91 -12.05 5.62 4.39
C PHE A 91 -12.01 6.26 3.00
N LYS A 92 -12.56 5.58 1.98
CA LYS A 92 -12.57 6.06 0.59
C LYS A 92 -11.18 6.57 0.15
N PRO A 93 -10.16 5.69 0.15
CA PRO A 93 -8.79 6.09 -0.13
C PRO A 93 -8.66 6.75 -1.50
N GLN A 94 -7.66 7.60 -1.66
CA GLN A 94 -7.42 8.28 -2.95
C GLN A 94 -6.93 7.28 -4.00
N LEU A 95 -6.10 6.33 -3.58
CA LEU A 95 -5.43 5.37 -4.44
C LEU A 95 -5.71 3.93 -4.00
N PHE A 96 -5.93 3.06 -4.97
CA PHE A 96 -5.92 1.61 -4.81
C PHE A 96 -4.87 1.00 -5.75
N LEU A 97 -3.80 0.43 -5.20
CA LEU A 97 -2.70 -0.19 -5.94
C LEU A 97 -2.87 -1.71 -5.96
N ASN A 98 -2.66 -2.35 -7.11
CA ASN A 98 -2.62 -3.83 -7.23
C ASN A 98 -1.66 -4.28 -8.34
N ASN A 99 -1.51 -5.59 -8.53
CA ASN A 99 -0.64 -6.19 -9.56
C ASN A 99 -1.19 -6.11 -11.00
N GLY A 100 -2.37 -5.52 -11.22
CA GLY A 100 -3.02 -5.44 -12.53
C GLY A 100 -3.69 -6.72 -13.02
N LEU A 101 -3.65 -7.81 -12.24
CA LEU A 101 -4.33 -9.06 -12.55
C LEU A 101 -5.70 -9.09 -11.85
N ALA A 102 -6.75 -9.42 -12.59
CA ALA A 102 -8.06 -9.60 -12.00
C ALA A 102 -8.12 -10.90 -11.18
N GLY A 103 -8.64 -10.82 -9.96
CA GLY A 103 -9.02 -11.99 -9.18
C GLY A 103 -10.28 -12.66 -9.74
N THR A 104 -10.47 -13.93 -9.44
CA THR A 104 -11.64 -14.72 -9.85
C THR A 104 -12.66 -14.91 -8.72
N THR A 105 -12.34 -14.44 -7.51
CA THR A 105 -13.13 -14.64 -6.31
C THR A 105 -14.29 -13.63 -6.21
N GLN A 106 -15.37 -14.01 -5.52
CA GLN A 106 -16.46 -13.08 -5.23
C GLN A 106 -16.00 -11.87 -4.42
N ILE A 107 -15.00 -12.06 -3.55
CA ILE A 107 -14.44 -10.98 -2.75
C ILE A 107 -13.67 -9.97 -3.60
N TRP A 108 -12.98 -10.41 -4.66
CA TRP A 108 -12.38 -9.50 -5.64
C TRP A 108 -13.44 -8.59 -6.27
N SER A 109 -14.56 -9.16 -6.74
CA SER A 109 -15.67 -8.37 -7.30
C SER A 109 -16.25 -7.38 -6.29
N LYS A 110 -16.37 -7.79 -5.02
CA LYS A 110 -16.84 -6.90 -3.93
C LYS A 110 -15.86 -5.74 -3.71
N LEU A 111 -14.56 -6.03 -3.63
CA LEU A 111 -13.53 -5.00 -3.43
C LEU A 111 -13.49 -4.01 -4.59
N THR A 112 -13.47 -4.48 -5.84
CA THR A 112 -13.45 -3.58 -7.01
C THR A 112 -14.71 -2.72 -7.08
N THR A 113 -15.86 -3.25 -6.68
CA THR A 113 -17.11 -2.48 -6.57
C THR A 113 -16.99 -1.39 -5.52
N ALA A 114 -16.45 -1.71 -4.33
CA ALA A 114 -16.22 -0.73 -3.27
C ALA A 114 -15.26 0.38 -3.71
N VAL A 115 -14.16 0.02 -4.40
CA VAL A 115 -13.19 0.97 -4.98
C VAL A 115 -13.87 1.91 -5.97
N GLN A 116 -14.70 1.38 -6.87
CA GLN A 116 -15.45 2.19 -7.83
C GLN A 116 -16.45 3.12 -7.14
N GLN A 117 -17.22 2.62 -6.17
CA GLN A 117 -18.21 3.40 -5.43
C GLN A 117 -17.57 4.50 -4.56
N ALA A 118 -16.36 4.27 -4.06
CA ALA A 118 -15.58 5.25 -3.31
C ALA A 118 -15.01 6.38 -4.21
N GLY A 119 -15.02 6.21 -5.53
CA GLY A 119 -14.31 7.11 -6.46
C GLY A 119 -12.79 7.00 -6.33
N THR A 120 -12.29 5.89 -5.79
CA THR A 120 -10.86 5.63 -5.60
C THR A 120 -10.19 5.38 -6.95
N LYS A 121 -9.03 6.01 -7.17
CA LYS A 121 -8.26 5.81 -8.41
C LYS A 121 -7.47 4.50 -8.33
N GLY A 122 -7.76 3.57 -9.23
CA GLY A 122 -6.95 2.36 -9.42
C GLY A 122 -5.58 2.67 -10.03
N LEU A 123 -4.55 2.01 -9.52
CA LEU A 123 -3.18 2.03 -10.02
C LEU A 123 -2.68 0.59 -10.20
N VAL A 124 -2.04 0.33 -11.33
CA VAL A 124 -1.29 -0.91 -11.56
C VAL A 124 0.12 -0.73 -11.03
N ALA A 125 0.66 -1.76 -10.39
CA ALA A 125 2.02 -1.77 -9.88
C ALA A 125 3.04 -1.72 -11.02
N ILE A 126 3.70 -0.57 -11.11
CA ILE A 126 4.87 -0.30 -11.93
C ILE A 126 5.96 0.27 -11.04
N ASP A 127 7.21 0.25 -11.48
CA ASP A 127 8.31 0.88 -10.76
C ASP A 127 8.06 2.40 -10.64
N GLN A 128 7.71 2.82 -9.43
CA GLN A 128 7.39 4.21 -9.10
C GLN A 128 7.48 4.43 -7.59
N ILE A 129 7.53 5.72 -7.20
CA ILE A 129 7.49 6.13 -5.80
C ILE A 129 6.16 6.85 -5.53
N ILE A 130 5.45 6.39 -4.51
CA ILE A 130 4.28 7.07 -3.94
C ILE A 130 4.72 7.68 -2.60
N ASN A 131 4.45 8.98 -2.39
CA ASN A 131 4.80 9.66 -1.14
C ASN A 131 3.63 9.63 -0.16
N LEU A 132 3.82 8.94 0.96
CA LEU A 132 2.92 8.97 2.11
C LEU A 132 3.45 10.00 3.11
N GLY A 133 3.26 11.29 2.80
CA GLY A 133 3.92 12.36 3.56
C GLY A 133 5.43 12.36 3.29
N SER A 134 6.25 12.37 4.34
CA SER A 134 7.71 12.23 4.25
C SER A 134 8.19 10.79 4.01
N VAL A 135 7.28 9.80 4.07
CA VAL A 135 7.59 8.39 3.84
C VAL A 135 7.51 8.09 2.34
N LYS A 136 8.58 7.52 1.79
CA LYS A 136 8.62 7.05 0.41
C LYS A 136 8.18 5.59 0.35
N VAL A 137 7.19 5.31 -0.48
CA VAL A 137 6.70 3.97 -0.79
C VAL A 137 7.14 3.64 -2.21
N THR A 138 8.22 2.88 -2.35
CA THR A 138 8.69 2.43 -3.67
C THR A 138 7.93 1.15 -4.02
N VAL A 139 7.22 1.19 -5.14
CA VAL A 139 6.46 0.05 -5.66
C VAL A 139 7.41 -0.85 -6.44
N ILE A 140 7.51 -2.11 -6.03
CA ILE A 140 8.30 -3.13 -6.70
C ILE A 140 7.32 -4.00 -7.49
N PRO A 141 7.26 -3.85 -8.83
CA PRO A 141 6.35 -4.65 -9.64
C PRO A 141 6.80 -6.13 -9.64
N PRO A 142 5.86 -7.07 -9.81
CA PRO A 142 6.20 -8.49 -9.91
C PRO A 142 7.07 -8.78 -11.15
N PRO A 143 7.93 -9.82 -11.11
CA PRO A 143 8.76 -10.21 -12.24
C PRO A 143 7.91 -10.83 -13.36
N GLY A 144 7.44 -9.99 -14.28
CA GLY A 144 6.65 -10.38 -15.45
C GLY A 144 5.14 -10.40 -15.20
N MET A 145 4.37 -10.05 -16.23
CA MET A 145 2.89 -10.01 -16.22
C MET A 145 2.30 -11.19 -17.01
N LYS A 146 2.66 -12.42 -16.68
CA LYS A 146 2.01 -13.59 -17.31
C LYS A 146 0.79 -13.98 -16.46
N ALA A 147 -0.31 -14.34 -17.10
CA ALA A 147 -1.44 -14.92 -16.38
C ALA A 147 -1.00 -16.26 -15.75
N GLY A 148 -1.30 -16.45 -14.47
CA GLY A 148 -0.80 -17.57 -13.67
C GLY A 148 -1.15 -17.42 -12.19
N ASP A 149 -0.42 -18.15 -11.34
CA ASP A 149 -0.54 -18.09 -9.88
C ASP A 149 -0.33 -16.67 -9.35
N GLN A 150 -1.30 -16.15 -8.58
CA GLN A 150 -1.31 -14.79 -8.06
C GLN A 150 -0.11 -14.51 -7.13
N ASN A 151 0.37 -15.53 -6.42
CA ASN A 151 1.50 -15.42 -5.49
C ASN A 151 2.80 -15.08 -6.23
N LEU A 152 2.98 -15.65 -7.43
CA LEU A 152 4.10 -15.33 -8.33
C LEU A 152 4.05 -13.88 -8.85
N HIS A 153 2.94 -13.18 -8.63
CA HIS A 153 2.68 -11.82 -9.08
C HIS A 153 2.36 -10.85 -7.94
N SER A 154 2.85 -11.12 -6.72
CA SER A 154 2.74 -10.19 -5.60
C SER A 154 3.46 -8.86 -5.85
N VAL A 155 2.79 -7.74 -5.57
CA VAL A 155 3.39 -6.40 -5.53
C VAL A 155 4.22 -6.27 -4.27
N GLY A 156 5.52 -6.02 -4.41
CA GLY A 156 6.38 -5.67 -3.28
C GLY A 156 6.36 -4.17 -2.99
N LEU A 157 6.59 -3.78 -1.73
CA LEU A 157 6.74 -2.38 -1.32
C LEU A 157 8.02 -2.20 -0.50
N LEU A 158 8.85 -1.23 -0.88
CA LEU A 158 9.95 -0.76 -0.05
C LEU A 158 9.54 0.56 0.62
N ILE A 159 9.32 0.51 1.93
CA ILE A 159 8.99 1.66 2.76
C ILE A 159 10.30 2.30 3.25
N GLN A 160 10.48 3.59 3.00
CA GLN A 160 11.67 4.34 3.41
C GLN A 160 11.30 5.63 4.14
N TYR A 161 11.94 5.86 5.29
CA TYR A 161 11.89 7.12 6.05
C TYR A 161 13.28 7.47 6.58
N GLY A 162 13.88 8.54 6.05
CA GLY A 162 15.30 8.83 6.29
C GLY A 162 16.19 7.66 5.85
N ASN A 163 16.97 7.12 6.79
CA ASN A 163 17.84 5.96 6.58
C ASN A 163 17.16 4.61 6.86
N PHE A 164 15.98 4.62 7.50
CA PHE A 164 15.23 3.41 7.80
C PHE A 164 14.55 2.87 6.54
N LYS A 165 14.62 1.54 6.33
CA LYS A 165 13.99 0.84 5.21
C LYS A 165 13.39 -0.48 5.68
N VAL A 166 12.20 -0.80 5.18
CA VAL A 166 11.54 -2.11 5.34
C VAL A 166 10.99 -2.55 4.00
N LEU A 167 11.25 -3.81 3.64
CA LEU A 167 10.71 -4.45 2.45
C LEU A 167 9.52 -5.32 2.84
N MET A 168 8.43 -5.19 2.10
CA MET A 168 7.24 -6.03 2.15
C MET A 168 7.12 -6.73 0.79
N THR A 169 6.90 -8.04 0.80
CA THR A 169 6.93 -8.86 -0.43
C THR A 169 5.58 -9.51 -0.75
N GLY A 170 4.61 -9.42 0.16
CA GLY A 170 3.44 -10.29 0.15
C GLY A 170 3.87 -11.76 0.07
N ASP A 171 3.09 -12.55 -0.63
CA ASP A 171 3.35 -13.97 -0.85
C ASP A 171 4.24 -14.22 -2.08
N SER A 172 5.19 -13.33 -2.35
CA SER A 172 6.14 -13.53 -3.46
C SER A 172 6.92 -14.82 -3.25
N GLU A 173 6.63 -15.83 -4.07
CA GLU A 173 7.39 -17.08 -4.13
C GLU A 173 8.35 -17.09 -5.32
N THR A 174 9.48 -17.79 -5.17
CA THR A 174 10.27 -18.21 -6.33
C THR A 174 9.65 -19.48 -6.90
N VAL A 175 9.47 -19.57 -8.23
CA VAL A 175 9.14 -20.85 -8.88
C VAL A 175 10.22 -21.86 -8.48
N GLY A 176 9.85 -22.86 -7.67
CA GLY A 176 10.78 -23.87 -7.19
C GLY A 176 11.51 -24.49 -8.37
N LEU A 177 12.84 -24.49 -8.32
CA LEU A 177 13.63 -25.33 -9.22
C LEU A 177 13.11 -26.76 -9.03
N ALA A 178 12.61 -27.37 -10.12
CA ALA A 178 12.29 -28.78 -10.15
C ALA A 178 13.43 -29.58 -9.50
N PRO A 179 13.14 -30.63 -8.72
CA PRO A 179 14.17 -31.37 -8.00
C PRO A 179 15.25 -31.79 -8.99
N ILE A 180 16.50 -31.37 -8.74
CA ILE A 180 17.65 -31.88 -9.46
C ILE A 180 17.67 -33.37 -9.13
N SER A 181 17.18 -34.19 -10.07
CA SER A 181 17.30 -35.64 -9.98
C SER A 181 18.79 -35.95 -9.90
N ARG A 182 19.24 -36.41 -8.74
CA ARG A 182 20.55 -37.03 -8.64
C ARG A 182 20.46 -38.36 -9.39
N SER A 183 21.09 -38.43 -10.56
CA SER A 183 21.62 -39.68 -11.13
C SER A 183 23.13 -39.64 -11.06
#